data_AF-A0A0H1BD47-F1
#
_entry.id   AF-A0A0H1BD47-F1
#
_cell.length_a   1.000
_cell.length_b   1.000
_cell.length_c   1.000
_cell.angle_alpha   90.00
_cell.angle_beta   90.00
_cell.angle_gamma   90.00
#
_symmetry.space_group_name_H-M   'P 1'
#
loop_
_entity.id
_entity.type
_entity.pdbx_description
1 polymer ?
#
loop_
_entity_poly.entity_id
_entity_poly.type
_entity_poly.pdbx_seq_one_letter_code
_entity_poly.pdbx_strand_id
1 'polypeptide(L)'
;MLIIDVYNKAEWEVSGDEVGRGRKKRLIELLRDFPPEEPTRKRYMNELVAWSARFGELERGDPEIHHEIGSLFAQENEPYDAERHLAIGTADSAEVLARLEYDWYTHDDPHTAGIYASRAVFPYLLTGNLRGANKAFLVFTSRLSSSGSSQALNAQQVSSQSADVRVYPSLPLLNFTSLLLLAIQRGTADLFRQLTRQYAAHIREVDGWERALAYIGELYFGIKIPKQSNPLMDMMGMMFGGGGAGGGAGAKPARQQKTAGRVEAPPSMDLD
;
A
#
# COMPACT_ATOMS: atom_id res chain seq x y z
N MET A 1 -8.95 -28.17 -8.29
CA MET A 1 -7.93 -27.95 -9.34
C MET A 1 -8.49 -28.13 -10.74
N LEU A 2 -9.03 -29.30 -11.10
CA LEU A 2 -9.55 -29.57 -12.44
C LEU A 2 -10.52 -28.50 -12.98
N ILE A 3 -11.37 -27.92 -12.13
CA ILE A 3 -12.30 -26.87 -12.55
C ILE A 3 -11.57 -25.61 -13.05
N ILE A 4 -10.50 -25.17 -12.38
CA ILE A 4 -9.72 -24.00 -12.81
C ILE A 4 -8.98 -24.32 -14.13
N ASP A 5 -8.50 -25.55 -14.30
CA ASP A 5 -7.90 -25.98 -15.57
C ASP A 5 -8.89 -25.90 -16.74
N VAL A 6 -10.15 -26.26 -16.51
CA VAL A 6 -11.22 -26.10 -17.51
C VAL A 6 -11.45 -24.63 -17.83
N TYR A 7 -11.48 -23.76 -16.83
CA TYR A 7 -11.66 -22.31 -17.03
C TYR A 7 -10.51 -21.69 -17.81
N ASN A 8 -9.27 -22.10 -17.50
CA ASN A 8 -8.07 -21.68 -18.22
C ASN A 8 -8.08 -22.16 -19.68
N LYS A 9 -8.44 -23.42 -19.93
CA LYS A 9 -8.49 -23.98 -21.29
C LYS A 9 -9.62 -23.42 -22.14
N ALA A 10 -10.74 -23.09 -21.51
CA ALA A 10 -11.87 -22.48 -22.17
C ALA A 10 -11.71 -20.95 -22.34
N GLU A 11 -10.63 -20.38 -21.79
CA GLU A 11 -10.31 -18.95 -21.82
C GLU A 11 -11.50 -18.08 -21.39
N TRP A 12 -12.21 -18.52 -20.35
CA TRP A 12 -13.37 -17.79 -19.88
C TRP A 12 -12.95 -16.53 -19.12
N GLU A 13 -13.35 -15.39 -19.69
CA GLU A 13 -13.11 -14.07 -19.13
C GLU A 13 -13.88 -13.81 -17.83
N VAL A 14 -13.28 -12.97 -16.99
CA VAL A 14 -13.93 -12.35 -15.82
C VAL A 14 -14.78 -11.18 -16.32
N SER A 15 -15.91 -11.51 -16.95
CA SER A 15 -16.84 -10.50 -17.48
C SER A 15 -17.87 -10.07 -16.44
N GLY A 16 -18.27 -8.79 -16.53
CA GLY A 16 -19.32 -8.21 -15.69
C GLY A 16 -20.73 -8.60 -16.10
N ASP A 17 -20.93 -9.43 -17.13
CA ASP A 17 -22.24 -9.92 -17.57
C ASP A 17 -22.77 -11.04 -16.66
N GLU A 18 -24.01 -11.50 -16.89
CA GLU A 18 -24.63 -12.51 -16.03
C GLU A 18 -23.86 -13.83 -16.03
N VAL A 19 -23.33 -14.23 -17.18
CA VAL A 19 -22.59 -15.48 -17.34
C VAL A 19 -21.23 -15.42 -16.64
N GLY A 20 -20.47 -14.34 -16.81
CA GLY A 20 -19.18 -14.12 -16.15
C GLY A 20 -19.31 -14.05 -14.63
N ARG A 21 -20.31 -13.30 -14.13
CA ARG A 21 -20.64 -13.28 -12.70
C ARG A 21 -20.98 -14.67 -12.17
N GLY A 22 -21.76 -15.46 -12.91
CA GLY A 22 -22.11 -16.83 -12.53
C GLY A 22 -20.89 -17.76 -12.46
N ARG A 23 -19.95 -17.63 -13.40
CA ARG A 23 -18.67 -18.37 -13.40
C ARG A 23 -17.82 -18.02 -12.20
N LYS A 24 -17.60 -16.72 -11.95
CA LYS A 24 -16.84 -16.24 -10.79
C LYS A 24 -17.45 -16.70 -9.47
N LYS A 25 -18.78 -16.53 -9.32
CA LYS A 25 -19.54 -16.97 -8.14
C LYS A 25 -19.32 -18.45 -7.83
N ARG A 26 -19.35 -19.32 -8.84
CA ARG A 26 -19.12 -20.76 -8.65
C ARG A 26 -17.73 -21.07 -8.11
N LEU A 27 -16.69 -20.39 -8.59
CA LEU A 27 -15.33 -20.58 -8.09
C LEU A 27 -15.15 -20.08 -6.65
N ILE A 28 -15.82 -18.99 -6.30
CA ILE A 28 -15.86 -18.43 -4.94
C ILE A 28 -16.65 -19.35 -3.99
N GLU A 29 -17.79 -19.89 -4.42
CA GLU A 29 -18.56 -20.86 -3.62
C GLU A 29 -17.70 -22.07 -3.28
N LEU A 30 -17.00 -22.62 -4.27
CA LEU A 30 -16.04 -23.71 -4.04
C LEU A 30 -14.94 -23.31 -3.07
N LEU A 31 -14.41 -22.09 -3.14
CA LEU A 31 -13.39 -21.59 -2.21
C LEU A 31 -13.88 -21.68 -0.75
N ARG A 32 -15.14 -21.28 -0.50
CA ARG A 32 -15.74 -21.26 0.84
C ARG A 32 -15.97 -22.66 1.42
N ASP A 33 -16.08 -23.68 0.57
CA ASP A 33 -16.27 -25.07 0.99
C ASP A 33 -14.96 -25.76 1.41
N PHE A 34 -13.80 -25.16 1.14
CA PHE A 34 -12.52 -25.70 1.59
C PHE A 34 -12.33 -25.50 3.11
N PRO A 35 -12.10 -26.57 3.90
CA PRO A 35 -11.81 -26.43 5.32
C PRO A 35 -10.41 -25.80 5.53
N PRO A 36 -10.17 -25.10 6.66
CA PRO A 36 -8.92 -24.40 6.90
C PRO A 36 -7.66 -25.23 6.76
N GLU A 37 -7.75 -26.51 7.15
CA GLU A 37 -6.66 -27.49 7.21
C GLU A 37 -6.37 -28.16 5.86
N GLU A 38 -7.19 -27.94 4.84
CA GLU A 38 -7.03 -28.60 3.53
C GLU A 38 -5.72 -28.17 2.87
N PRO A 39 -4.75 -29.09 2.66
CA PRO A 39 -3.41 -28.73 2.17
C PRO A 39 -3.43 -28.06 0.80
N THR A 40 -4.42 -28.38 -0.03
CA THR A 40 -4.53 -27.82 -1.39
C THR A 40 -5.23 -26.46 -1.45
N ARG A 41 -5.73 -25.95 -0.32
CA ARG A 41 -6.53 -24.71 -0.26
C ARG A 41 -5.73 -23.46 -0.67
N LYS A 42 -4.52 -23.26 -0.15
CA LYS A 42 -3.66 -22.13 -0.56
C LYS A 42 -3.31 -22.20 -2.04
N ARG A 43 -3.11 -23.40 -2.58
CA ARG A 43 -2.92 -23.61 -4.03
C ARG A 43 -4.16 -23.17 -4.81
N TYR A 44 -5.36 -23.52 -4.34
CA TYR A 44 -6.61 -23.15 -5.01
C TYR A 44 -6.79 -21.63 -5.04
N MET A 45 -6.54 -20.95 -3.93
CA MET A 45 -6.57 -19.49 -3.83
C MET A 45 -5.62 -18.83 -4.84
N ASN A 46 -4.38 -19.32 -4.93
CA ASN A 46 -3.39 -18.79 -5.87
C ASN A 46 -3.79 -19.00 -7.34
N GLU A 47 -4.28 -20.19 -7.69
CA GLU A 47 -4.76 -20.51 -9.04
C GLU A 47 -6.01 -19.68 -9.41
N LEU A 48 -6.89 -19.42 -8.44
CA LEU A 48 -8.08 -18.60 -8.62
C LEU A 48 -7.71 -17.14 -8.90
N VAL A 49 -6.78 -16.57 -8.12
CA VAL A 49 -6.24 -15.24 -8.35
C VAL A 49 -5.54 -15.17 -9.71
N ALA A 50 -4.69 -16.15 -10.02
CA ALA A 50 -3.96 -16.21 -11.29
C ALA A 50 -4.89 -16.28 -12.51
N TRP A 51 -5.95 -17.10 -12.43
CA TRP A 51 -6.99 -17.14 -13.47
C TRP A 51 -7.64 -15.76 -13.64
N SER A 52 -8.04 -15.12 -12.53
CA SER A 52 -8.70 -13.81 -12.60
C SER A 52 -7.78 -12.68 -13.07
N ALA A 53 -6.48 -12.77 -12.78
CA ALA A 53 -5.47 -11.82 -13.26
C ALA A 53 -5.20 -12.00 -14.76
N ARG A 54 -5.23 -13.23 -15.25
CA ARG A 54 -4.97 -13.56 -16.65
C ARG A 54 -6.15 -13.24 -17.57
N PHE A 55 -7.37 -13.47 -17.10
CA PHE A 55 -8.59 -13.37 -17.91
C PHE A 55 -9.52 -12.25 -17.44
N GLY A 56 -9.06 -11.35 -16.57
CA GLY A 56 -9.77 -10.17 -16.10
C GLY A 56 -9.04 -8.87 -16.44
N GLU A 57 -9.62 -7.74 -16.06
CA GLU A 57 -9.07 -6.41 -16.37
C GLU A 57 -7.85 -6.02 -15.51
N LEU A 58 -7.75 -6.60 -14.31
CA LEU A 58 -6.73 -6.24 -13.32
C LEU A 58 -5.65 -7.32 -13.26
N GLU A 59 -4.41 -6.96 -13.61
CA GLU A 59 -3.24 -7.85 -13.55
C GLU A 59 -2.96 -8.42 -12.15
N ARG A 60 -3.50 -7.78 -11.11
CA ARG A 60 -3.35 -8.23 -9.72
C ARG A 60 -4.41 -9.25 -9.30
N GLY A 61 -5.46 -9.45 -10.10
CA GLY A 61 -6.61 -10.31 -9.79
C GLY A 61 -7.89 -9.52 -9.54
N ASP A 62 -9.03 -10.22 -9.56
CA ASP A 62 -10.36 -9.63 -9.36
C ASP A 62 -10.58 -9.21 -7.89
N PRO A 63 -11.10 -8.00 -7.62
CA PRO A 63 -11.25 -7.49 -6.25
C PRO A 63 -12.23 -8.29 -5.39
N GLU A 64 -13.25 -8.91 -5.98
CA GLU A 64 -14.21 -9.76 -5.26
C GLU A 64 -13.54 -11.06 -4.81
N ILE A 65 -12.73 -11.67 -5.68
CA ILE A 65 -11.91 -12.83 -5.32
C ILE A 65 -10.95 -12.49 -4.18
N HIS A 66 -10.26 -11.35 -4.25
CA HIS A 66 -9.41 -10.89 -3.16
C HIS A 66 -10.19 -10.65 -1.86
N HIS A 67 -11.37 -10.03 -1.93
CA HIS A 67 -12.20 -9.84 -0.75
C HIS A 67 -12.57 -11.16 -0.07
N GLU A 68 -12.96 -12.17 -0.85
CA GLU A 68 -13.36 -13.47 -0.31
C GLU A 68 -12.19 -14.23 0.31
N ILE A 69 -11.04 -14.29 -0.36
CA ILE A 69 -9.83 -14.91 0.20
C ILE A 69 -9.39 -14.19 1.48
N GLY A 70 -9.33 -12.86 1.43
CA GLY A 70 -8.95 -12.05 2.58
C GLY A 70 -9.91 -12.18 3.76
N SER A 71 -11.21 -12.34 3.49
CA SER A 71 -12.23 -12.55 4.52
C SER A 71 -12.12 -13.91 5.19
N LEU A 72 -11.73 -14.96 4.45
CA LEU A 72 -11.44 -16.27 5.04
C LEU A 72 -10.23 -16.20 5.98
N PHE A 73 -9.12 -15.60 5.54
CA PHE A 73 -7.96 -15.40 6.40
C PHE A 73 -8.29 -14.54 7.64
N ALA A 74 -9.15 -13.53 7.49
CA ALA A 74 -9.60 -12.73 8.63
C ALA A 74 -10.40 -13.55 9.65
N GLN A 75 -11.29 -14.44 9.20
CA GLN A 75 -12.05 -15.35 10.08
C GLN A 75 -11.15 -16.33 10.83
N GLU A 76 -10.00 -16.66 10.24
CA GLU A 76 -9.00 -17.57 10.80
C GLU A 76 -7.97 -16.88 11.69
N ASN A 77 -8.09 -15.56 11.90
CA ASN A 77 -7.11 -14.72 12.60
C ASN A 77 -5.71 -14.80 11.96
N GLU A 78 -5.64 -14.80 10.63
CA GLU A 78 -4.40 -14.75 9.84
C GLU A 78 -4.19 -13.36 9.21
N PRO A 79 -3.81 -12.34 10.01
CA PRO A 79 -3.81 -10.94 9.60
C PRO A 79 -2.85 -10.62 8.47
N TYR A 80 -1.67 -11.24 8.42
CA TYR A 80 -0.68 -10.99 7.37
C TYR A 80 -1.16 -11.46 5.99
N ASP A 81 -1.81 -12.63 5.93
CA ASP A 81 -2.36 -13.15 4.68
C ASP A 81 -3.65 -12.39 4.32
N ALA A 82 -4.50 -12.05 5.28
CA ALA A 82 -5.70 -11.25 5.07
C ALA A 82 -5.39 -9.85 4.50
N GLU A 83 -4.42 -9.14 5.09
CA GLU A 83 -4.02 -7.78 4.69
C GLU A 83 -3.66 -7.71 3.21
N ARG A 84 -2.88 -8.67 2.71
CA ARG A 84 -2.41 -8.75 1.32
C ARG A 84 -3.56 -8.81 0.32
N HIS A 85 -4.64 -9.52 0.67
CA HIS A 85 -5.80 -9.66 -0.18
C HIS A 85 -6.79 -8.50 0.01
N LEU A 86 -7.11 -8.13 1.25
CA LEU A 86 -8.10 -7.10 1.56
C LEU A 86 -7.71 -5.72 1.01
N ALA A 87 -6.41 -5.38 1.01
CA ALA A 87 -5.90 -4.10 0.51
C ALA A 87 -6.21 -3.80 -0.97
N ILE A 88 -6.45 -4.85 -1.77
CA ILE A 88 -6.80 -4.78 -3.20
C ILE A 88 -8.17 -5.42 -3.49
N GLY A 89 -8.98 -5.64 -2.45
CA GLY A 89 -10.32 -6.19 -2.58
C GLY A 89 -11.40 -5.12 -2.84
N THR A 90 -12.64 -5.41 -2.42
CA THR A 90 -13.80 -4.53 -2.64
C THR A 90 -13.87 -3.38 -1.64
N ALA A 91 -14.91 -2.53 -1.78
CA ALA A 91 -15.21 -1.47 -0.82
C ALA A 91 -15.52 -1.99 0.61
N ASP A 92 -15.87 -3.27 0.75
CA ASP A 92 -16.19 -3.89 2.04
C ASP A 92 -14.95 -4.47 2.73
N SER A 93 -13.88 -4.74 1.99
CA SER A 93 -12.61 -5.23 2.53
C SER A 93 -12.02 -4.32 3.61
N ALA A 94 -12.19 -3.00 3.49
CA ALA A 94 -11.67 -2.03 4.45
C ALA A 94 -12.26 -2.21 5.85
N GLU A 95 -13.54 -2.59 5.92
CA GLU A 95 -14.18 -2.89 7.20
C GLU A 95 -13.69 -4.21 7.78
N VAL A 96 -13.56 -5.24 6.94
CA VAL A 96 -13.04 -6.55 7.37
C VAL A 96 -11.63 -6.41 7.97
N LEU A 97 -10.73 -5.73 7.26
CA LEU A 97 -9.35 -5.55 7.73
C LEU A 97 -9.29 -4.73 9.02
N ALA A 98 -10.06 -3.64 9.11
CA ALA A 98 -10.08 -2.83 10.32
C ALA A 98 -10.63 -3.57 11.54
N ARG A 99 -11.61 -4.47 11.35
CA ARG A 99 -12.13 -5.33 12.41
C ARG A 99 -11.08 -6.34 12.87
N LEU A 100 -10.43 -7.02 11.93
CA LEU A 100 -9.36 -7.98 12.21
C LEU A 100 -8.20 -7.35 12.99
N GLU A 101 -7.70 -6.20 12.51
CA GLU A 101 -6.59 -5.49 13.17
C GLU A 101 -7.01 -4.95 14.56
N TYR A 102 -8.27 -4.57 14.73
CA TYR A 102 -8.79 -4.18 16.05
C TYR A 102 -8.86 -5.37 17.01
N ASP A 103 -9.37 -6.50 16.54
CA ASP A 103 -9.49 -7.72 17.34
C ASP A 103 -8.08 -8.23 17.73
N TRP A 104 -7.11 -8.12 16.82
CA TRP A 104 -5.70 -8.41 17.11
C TRP A 104 -5.14 -7.46 18.19
N TYR A 105 -5.36 -6.15 18.05
CA TYR A 105 -4.99 -5.15 19.05
C TYR A 105 -5.50 -5.48 20.45
N THR A 106 -6.71 -6.06 20.60
CA THR A 106 -7.27 -6.36 21.94
C THR A 106 -6.45 -7.37 22.75
N HIS A 107 -5.50 -8.05 22.13
CA HIS A 107 -4.57 -8.98 22.78
C HIS A 107 -3.21 -8.35 23.11
N ASP A 108 -3.04 -7.04 22.87
CA ASP A 108 -1.80 -6.29 23.04
C ASP A 108 -1.99 -5.09 23.98
N ASP A 109 -0.91 -4.38 24.29
CA ASP A 109 -0.93 -3.25 25.21
C ASP A 109 -1.71 -2.05 24.62
N PRO A 110 -2.47 -1.28 25.43
CA PRO A 110 -3.28 -0.16 24.95
C PRO A 110 -2.52 0.90 24.12
N HIS A 111 -1.23 1.10 24.40
CA HIS A 111 -0.40 2.09 23.70
C HIS A 111 -0.08 1.69 22.24
N THR A 112 -0.25 0.41 21.88
CA THR A 112 0.00 -0.13 20.54
C THR A 112 -1.15 0.13 19.56
N ALA A 113 -2.31 0.65 20.02
CA ALA A 113 -3.49 0.88 19.17
C ALA A 113 -3.19 1.66 17.88
N GLY A 114 -2.26 2.63 17.93
CA GLY A 114 -1.83 3.40 16.76
C GLY A 114 -1.10 2.56 15.71
N ILE A 115 -0.40 1.50 16.12
CA ILE A 115 0.31 0.56 15.24
C ILE A 115 -0.72 -0.28 14.48
N TYR A 116 -1.66 -0.93 15.17
CA TYR A 116 -2.72 -1.72 14.51
C TYR A 116 -3.65 -0.87 13.63
N ALA A 117 -3.97 0.35 14.05
CA ALA A 117 -4.70 1.30 13.21
C ALA A 117 -3.95 1.59 11.89
N SER A 118 -2.61 1.72 11.94
CA SER A 118 -1.81 1.91 10.74
C SER A 118 -1.81 0.69 9.83
N ARG A 119 -1.80 -0.53 10.38
CA ARG A 119 -1.90 -1.78 9.61
C ARG A 119 -3.23 -1.87 8.85
N ALA A 120 -4.31 -1.37 9.44
CA ALA A 120 -5.60 -1.30 8.76
C ALA A 120 -5.65 -0.23 7.65
N VAL A 121 -4.81 0.83 7.73
CA VAL A 121 -4.92 2.04 6.90
C VAL A 121 -3.87 2.11 5.79
N PHE A 122 -2.61 1.86 6.12
CA PHE A 122 -1.47 2.04 5.22
C PHE A 122 -1.53 1.14 3.98
N PRO A 123 -1.99 -0.12 4.05
CA PRO A 123 -2.14 -0.93 2.84
C PRO A 123 -3.04 -0.27 1.80
N TYR A 124 -4.14 0.35 2.23
CA TYR A 124 -5.02 1.10 1.33
C TYR A 124 -4.38 2.40 0.80
N LEU A 125 -3.59 3.09 1.62
CA LEU A 125 -2.84 4.25 1.13
C LEU A 125 -1.79 3.84 0.09
N LEU A 126 -1.07 2.74 0.33
CA LEU A 126 -0.04 2.23 -0.58
C LEU A 126 -0.62 1.72 -1.91
N THR A 127 -1.91 1.33 -1.94
CA THR A 127 -2.62 0.96 -3.16
C THR A 127 -3.40 2.13 -3.80
N GLY A 128 -3.27 3.35 -3.26
CA GLY A 128 -3.95 4.54 -3.77
C GLY A 128 -5.43 4.64 -3.38
N ASN A 129 -5.95 3.72 -2.57
CA ASN A 129 -7.34 3.66 -2.15
C ASN A 129 -7.62 4.52 -0.90
N LEU A 130 -7.66 5.85 -1.09
CA LEU A 130 -7.93 6.79 0.01
C LEU A 130 -9.30 6.57 0.66
N ARG A 131 -10.31 6.12 -0.11
CA ARG A 131 -11.63 5.82 0.42
C ARG A 131 -11.59 4.63 1.39
N GLY A 132 -10.90 3.55 1.01
CA GLY A 132 -10.67 2.38 1.85
C GLY A 132 -9.90 2.75 3.13
N ALA A 133 -8.83 3.54 2.99
CA ALA A 133 -8.04 4.03 4.12
C ALA A 133 -8.89 4.80 5.15
N ASN A 134 -9.75 5.73 4.69
CA ASN A 134 -10.66 6.46 5.57
C ASN A 134 -11.71 5.55 6.22
N LYS A 135 -12.30 4.61 5.46
CA LYS A 135 -13.27 3.63 6.00
C LYS A 135 -12.63 2.76 7.08
N ALA A 136 -11.43 2.24 6.83
CA ALA A 136 -10.71 1.41 7.78
C ALA A 136 -10.37 2.18 9.08
N PHE A 137 -9.86 3.42 8.95
CA PHE A 137 -9.56 4.27 10.11
C PHE A 137 -10.83 4.57 10.93
N LEU A 138 -11.94 4.90 10.27
CA LEU A 138 -13.22 5.18 10.92
C LEU A 138 -13.75 3.95 11.68
N VAL A 139 -13.73 2.77 11.06
CA VAL A 139 -14.17 1.52 11.71
C VAL A 139 -13.31 1.20 12.93
N PHE A 140 -11.98 1.27 12.79
CA PHE A 140 -11.06 1.00 13.89
C PHE A 140 -11.26 1.97 15.06
N THR A 141 -11.29 3.27 14.80
CA THR A 141 -11.44 4.30 15.86
C THR A 141 -12.83 4.32 16.49
N SER A 142 -13.88 3.99 15.73
CA SER A 142 -15.24 3.82 16.28
C SER A 142 -15.24 2.70 17.33
N ARG A 143 -14.68 1.53 16.98
CA ARG A 143 -14.54 0.39 17.91
C ARG A 143 -13.71 0.74 19.14
N LEU A 144 -12.56 1.38 18.94
CA LEU A 144 -11.70 1.83 20.03
C LEU A 144 -12.43 2.75 21.01
N SER A 145 -13.30 3.62 20.50
CA SER A 145 -14.09 4.54 21.32
C SER A 145 -15.32 3.93 21.98
N SER A 146 -15.88 2.86 21.40
CA SER A 146 -17.01 2.13 21.99
C SER A 146 -16.58 1.07 23.02
N SER A 147 -15.30 0.70 23.03
CA SER A 147 -14.71 -0.20 24.03
C SER A 147 -14.52 0.51 25.37
N GLY A 148 -14.54 -0.27 26.47
CA GLY A 148 -14.17 0.21 27.82
C GLY A 148 -12.75 0.78 27.91
N SER A 149 -11.90 0.52 26.92
CA SER A 149 -10.59 1.16 26.75
C SER A 149 -10.69 2.67 26.53
N SER A 150 -11.82 3.19 26.03
CA SER A 150 -12.02 4.60 25.69
C SER A 150 -11.87 5.57 26.87
N GLN A 151 -12.31 5.16 28.07
CA GLN A 151 -12.16 5.95 29.30
C GLN A 151 -10.71 6.06 29.77
N ALA A 152 -9.86 5.07 29.47
CA ALA A 152 -8.44 5.13 29.78
C ALA A 152 -7.64 6.04 28.82
N LEU A 153 -8.17 6.29 27.62
CA LEU A 153 -7.46 6.97 26.54
C LEU A 153 -7.62 8.50 26.52
N ASN A 154 -8.43 9.07 27.43
CA ASN A 154 -8.63 10.52 27.58
C ASN A 154 -8.85 11.27 26.24
N ALA A 155 -9.68 10.70 25.38
CA ALA A 155 -9.91 11.24 24.05
C ALA A 155 -10.51 12.66 24.11
N GLN A 156 -9.91 13.59 23.38
CA GLN A 156 -10.35 14.97 23.24
C GLN A 156 -10.93 15.19 21.84
N GLN A 157 -12.10 15.81 21.76
CA GLN A 157 -12.67 16.20 20.47
C GLN A 157 -12.19 17.61 20.12
N VAL A 158 -11.45 17.73 19.02
CA VAL A 158 -11.01 19.01 18.47
C VAL A 158 -11.82 19.27 17.21
N SER A 159 -12.75 20.21 17.30
CA SER A 159 -13.54 20.66 16.16
C SER A 159 -12.89 21.89 15.52
N SER A 160 -12.86 21.92 14.19
CA SER A 160 -12.48 23.08 13.39
C SER A 160 -13.57 23.38 12.37
N GLN A 161 -13.54 24.57 11.75
CA GLN A 161 -14.49 24.94 10.68
C GLN A 161 -14.52 23.96 9.49
N SER A 162 -13.49 23.11 9.34
CA SER A 162 -13.31 22.23 8.18
C SER A 162 -13.29 20.74 8.49
N ALA A 163 -13.12 20.34 9.76
CA ALA A 163 -13.01 18.93 10.16
C ALA A 163 -13.13 18.77 11.68
N ASP A 164 -13.79 17.70 12.11
CA ASP A 164 -13.76 17.20 13.48
C ASP A 164 -12.69 16.10 13.60
N VAL A 165 -11.74 16.29 14.51
CA VAL A 165 -10.66 15.33 14.77
C VAL A 165 -10.71 14.91 16.23
N ARG A 166 -10.72 13.61 16.48
CA ARG A 166 -10.53 13.08 17.82
C ARG A 166 -9.04 12.87 18.07
N VAL A 167 -8.53 13.53 19.10
CA VAL A 167 -7.13 13.46 19.52
C VAL A 167 -7.05 12.59 20.76
N TYR A 168 -6.08 11.67 20.76
CA TYR A 168 -5.81 10.74 21.85
C TYR A 168 -4.42 11.08 22.40
N PRO A 169 -4.29 11.86 23.48
CA PRO A 169 -2.99 12.33 23.96
C PRO A 169 -1.98 11.20 24.25
N SER A 170 -2.47 10.04 24.68
CA SER A 170 -1.67 8.84 24.95
C SER A 170 -1.33 8.00 23.71
N LEU A 171 -1.87 8.32 22.52
CA LEU A 171 -1.69 7.56 21.29
C LEU A 171 -1.16 8.45 20.14
N PRO A 172 0.12 8.87 20.19
CA PRO A 172 0.69 9.77 19.20
C PRO A 172 0.62 9.22 17.77
N LEU A 173 0.86 7.92 17.58
CA LEU A 173 0.79 7.27 16.26
C LEU A 173 -0.62 7.22 15.69
N LEU A 174 -1.65 7.11 16.54
CA LEU A 174 -3.05 7.16 16.09
C LEU A 174 -3.41 8.58 15.61
N ASN A 175 -2.96 9.60 16.34
CA ASN A 175 -3.12 11.01 15.94
C ASN A 175 -2.39 11.30 14.64
N PHE A 176 -1.16 10.79 14.50
CA PHE A 176 -0.39 10.90 13.26
C PHE A 176 -1.18 10.34 12.06
N THR A 177 -1.73 9.13 12.17
CA THR A 177 -2.54 8.51 11.10
C THR A 177 -3.77 9.36 10.75
N SER A 178 -4.48 9.90 11.75
CA SER A 178 -5.62 10.81 11.51
C SER A 178 -5.19 12.07 10.74
N LEU A 179 -4.12 12.72 11.18
CA LEU A 179 -3.58 13.93 10.56
C LEU A 179 -3.00 13.65 9.17
N LEU A 180 -2.42 12.46 8.94
CA LEU A 180 -1.92 12.04 7.64
C LEU A 180 -3.06 11.94 6.62
N LEU A 181 -4.19 11.32 6.99
CA LEU A 181 -5.37 11.24 6.12
C LEU A 181 -5.89 12.63 5.73
N LEU A 182 -5.91 13.57 6.68
CA LEU A 182 -6.28 14.97 6.41
C LEU A 182 -5.26 15.70 5.54
N ALA A 183 -3.97 15.46 5.76
CA ALA A 183 -2.90 16.04 4.95
C ALA A 183 -3.00 15.57 3.49
N ILE A 184 -3.29 14.28 3.27
CA ILE A 184 -3.51 13.70 1.94
C ILE A 184 -4.72 14.36 1.26
N GLN A 185 -5.83 14.56 1.97
CA GLN A 185 -7.02 15.26 1.42
C GLN A 185 -6.71 16.71 1.02
N ARG A 186 -5.83 17.40 1.76
CA ARG A 186 -5.42 18.78 1.45
C ARG A 186 -4.36 18.86 0.34
N GLY A 187 -3.63 17.77 0.08
CA GLY A 187 -2.67 17.67 -1.03
C GLY A 187 -1.41 18.55 -0.91
N THR A 188 -1.06 19.06 0.28
CA THR A 188 0.11 19.92 0.46
C THR A 188 1.31 19.16 1.04
N ALA A 189 2.42 19.14 0.30
CA ALA A 189 3.63 18.44 0.71
C ALA A 189 4.25 18.99 2.01
N ASP A 190 4.06 20.29 2.29
CA ASP A 190 4.60 20.92 3.49
C ASP A 190 3.93 20.41 4.77
N LEU A 191 2.60 20.17 4.74
CA LEU A 191 1.90 19.54 5.86
C LEU A 191 2.44 18.13 6.12
N PHE A 192 2.66 17.34 5.07
CA PHE A 192 3.23 16.00 5.20
C PHE A 192 4.65 16.03 5.81
N ARG A 193 5.53 16.92 5.32
CA ARG A 193 6.89 17.07 5.87
C ARG A 193 6.89 17.55 7.31
N GLN A 194 6.03 18.51 7.65
CA GLN A 194 5.91 19.00 9.02
C GLN A 194 5.41 17.90 9.95
N LEU A 195 4.38 17.16 9.52
CA LEU A 195 3.80 16.06 10.29
C LEU A 195 4.80 14.93 10.53
N THR A 196 5.47 14.46 9.47
CA THR A 196 6.50 13.40 9.59
C THR A 196 7.68 13.84 10.46
N ARG A 197 8.10 15.12 10.39
CA ARG A 197 9.13 15.66 11.28
C ARG A 197 8.68 15.70 12.74
N GLN A 198 7.45 16.14 13.00
CA GLN A 198 6.90 16.26 14.36
C GLN A 198 6.78 14.91 15.06
N TYR A 199 6.42 13.85 14.32
CA TYR A 199 6.23 12.50 14.85
C TYR A 199 7.43 11.57 14.65
N ALA A 200 8.57 12.09 14.18
CA ALA A 200 9.73 11.29 13.77
C ALA A 200 10.24 10.32 14.84
N ALA A 201 10.21 10.69 16.12
CA ALA A 201 10.62 9.81 17.21
C ALA A 201 9.76 8.53 17.27
N HIS A 202 8.43 8.70 17.28
CA HIS A 202 7.48 7.59 17.32
C HIS A 202 7.47 6.78 16.01
N ILE A 203 7.66 7.42 14.86
CA ILE A 203 7.70 6.73 13.56
C ILE A 203 8.88 5.75 13.49
N ARG A 204 10.03 6.11 14.05
CA ARG A 204 11.24 5.25 14.05
C ARG A 204 11.12 4.02 14.96
N GLU A 205 10.21 4.07 15.94
CA GLU A 205 9.96 2.94 16.83
C GLU A 205 9.14 1.84 16.14
N VAL A 206 8.52 2.13 14.99
CA VAL A 206 7.72 1.15 14.25
C VAL A 206 8.43 0.74 12.97
N ASP A 207 8.80 -0.54 12.91
CA ASP A 207 9.50 -1.11 11.78
C ASP A 207 8.70 -0.95 10.47
N GLY A 208 9.40 -0.52 9.41
CA GLY A 208 8.84 -0.39 8.06
C GLY A 208 8.03 0.88 7.80
N TRP A 209 7.67 1.67 8.82
CA TRP A 209 6.89 2.90 8.62
C TRP A 209 7.62 3.95 7.77
N GLU A 210 8.92 4.14 7.96
CA GLU A 210 9.70 5.10 7.15
C GLU A 210 9.60 4.77 5.65
N ARG A 211 9.67 3.48 5.31
CA ARG A 211 9.54 3.01 3.93
C ARG A 211 8.12 3.21 3.41
N ALA A 212 7.10 2.84 4.19
CA ALA A 212 5.70 3.05 3.81
C ALA A 212 5.41 4.55 3.58
N LEU A 213 5.86 5.42 4.49
CA LEU A 213 5.69 6.86 4.40
C LEU A 213 6.46 7.48 3.24
N ALA A 214 7.62 6.94 2.86
CA ALA A 214 8.31 7.38 1.64
C ALA A 214 7.46 7.13 0.39
N TYR A 215 6.85 5.95 0.25
CA TYR A 215 5.94 5.64 -0.86
C TYR A 215 4.65 6.47 -0.81
N ILE A 216 4.05 6.67 0.37
CA ILE A 216 2.88 7.55 0.52
C ILE A 216 3.24 9.00 0.15
N GLY A 217 4.43 9.46 0.54
CA GLY A 217 5.01 10.76 0.20
C GLY A 217 5.14 10.95 -1.32
N GLU A 218 5.62 9.93 -2.02
CA GLU A 218 5.72 9.92 -3.47
C GLU A 218 4.33 9.90 -4.14
N LEU A 219 3.45 8.99 -3.71
CA LEU A 219 2.15 8.74 -4.33
C LEU A 219 1.19 9.92 -4.21
N TYR A 220 1.11 10.55 -3.03
CA TYR A 220 0.11 11.59 -2.76
C TYR A 220 0.69 13.02 -2.81
N PHE A 221 2.01 13.19 -2.68
CA PHE A 221 2.64 14.51 -2.59
C PHE A 221 3.77 14.74 -3.60
N GLY A 222 4.08 13.74 -4.45
CA GLY A 222 5.13 13.84 -5.47
C GLY A 222 6.55 13.99 -4.89
N ILE A 223 6.75 13.61 -3.62
CA ILE A 223 8.05 13.69 -2.97
C ILE A 223 8.90 12.52 -3.47
N LYS A 224 9.96 12.83 -4.21
CA LYS A 224 10.89 11.79 -4.70
C LYS A 224 11.52 11.05 -3.54
N ILE A 225 11.44 9.73 -3.56
CA ILE A 225 12.12 8.88 -2.58
C ILE A 225 13.63 9.07 -2.77
N PRO A 226 14.38 9.46 -1.72
CA PRO A 226 15.83 9.52 -1.79
C PRO A 226 16.35 8.16 -2.22
N LYS A 227 17.13 8.11 -3.31
CA LYS A 227 17.78 6.87 -3.72
C LYS A 227 18.69 6.43 -2.57
N GLN A 228 18.50 5.23 -2.04
CA GLN A 228 19.47 4.63 -1.10
C GLN A 228 20.83 4.69 -1.77
N SER A 229 21.76 5.48 -1.22
CA SER A 229 23.14 5.46 -1.68
C SER A 229 23.71 4.10 -1.31
N ASN A 230 24.34 3.44 -2.28
CA ASN A 230 24.97 2.15 -2.01
C ASN A 230 26.29 2.43 -1.29
N PRO A 231 26.46 2.02 -0.02
CA PRO A 231 27.65 2.37 0.77
C PRO A 231 28.95 1.90 0.10
N LEU A 232 28.89 0.82 -0.69
CA LEU A 232 30.03 0.34 -1.46
C LEU A 232 30.41 1.29 -2.61
N MET A 233 29.43 1.88 -3.30
CA MET A 233 29.68 2.89 -4.34
C MET A 233 30.19 4.19 -3.74
N ASP A 234 29.67 4.59 -2.57
CA ASP A 234 30.15 5.78 -1.87
C ASP A 234 31.60 5.57 -1.39
N MET A 235 31.93 4.39 -0.87
CA MET A 235 33.30 4.03 -0.47
C MET A 235 34.25 3.90 -1.66
N MET A 236 33.82 3.29 -2.77
CA MET A 236 34.60 3.25 -4.02
C MET A 236 34.78 4.65 -4.61
N GLY A 237 33.78 5.53 -4.53
CA GLY A 237 33.89 6.94 -4.93
C GLY A 237 34.89 7.71 -4.06
N MET A 238 34.94 7.45 -2.76
CA MET A 238 35.95 8.03 -1.86
C MET A 238 37.35 7.45 -2.06
N MET A 239 37.46 6.16 -2.39
CA MET A 239 38.74 5.47 -2.60
C MET A 239 39.35 5.67 -3.99
N PHE A 240 38.53 5.77 -5.04
CA PHE A 240 38.97 6.03 -6.43
C PHE A 240 38.85 7.50 -6.85
N GLY A 241 38.15 8.34 -6.08
CA GLY A 241 38.00 9.78 -6.32
C GLY A 241 38.72 10.69 -5.31
N GLY A 242 39.42 10.12 -4.32
CA GLY A 242 40.15 10.85 -3.28
C GLY A 242 41.55 11.29 -3.73
N GLY A 243 41.63 12.26 -4.65
CA GLY A 243 42.89 12.88 -5.09
C GLY A 243 42.95 14.37 -4.75
N GLY A 244 43.10 14.71 -3.48
CA GLY A 244 43.48 16.07 -3.07
C GLY A 244 45.00 16.18 -2.90
N ALA A 245 45.70 16.83 -3.84
CA ALA A 245 47.06 17.32 -3.63
C ALA A 245 47.41 18.50 -4.55
N GLY A 246 47.72 19.64 -3.92
CA GLY A 246 48.88 20.46 -4.30
C GLY A 246 48.73 21.44 -5.47
N GLY A 247 49.10 22.69 -5.23
CA GLY A 247 48.97 23.79 -6.19
C GLY A 247 49.86 23.67 -7.44
N GLY A 248 49.51 24.49 -8.44
CA GLY A 248 50.30 24.63 -9.67
C GLY A 248 49.61 25.58 -10.63
N ALA A 249 50.24 26.72 -10.89
CA ALA A 249 49.78 27.73 -11.84
C ALA A 249 49.72 27.20 -13.28
N GLY A 250 48.81 27.76 -14.07
CA GLY A 250 49.01 27.95 -15.51
C GLY A 250 48.21 27.07 -16.48
N ALA A 251 47.57 27.78 -17.41
CA ALA A 251 47.24 27.41 -18.79
C ALA A 251 45.78 26.97 -19.09
N LYS A 252 45.04 27.91 -19.72
CA LYS A 252 44.01 27.64 -20.74
C LYS A 252 44.71 27.05 -21.98
N PRO A 253 44.09 26.18 -22.81
CA PRO A 253 43.03 26.54 -23.79
C PRO A 253 42.02 25.37 -23.96
N ALA A 254 41.01 25.30 -24.83
CA ALA A 254 40.28 26.19 -25.71
C ALA A 254 38.90 25.51 -25.95
N ARG A 255 37.93 26.34 -26.30
CA ARG A 255 36.55 26.03 -26.64
C ARG A 255 36.50 25.24 -27.97
N GLN A 256 35.86 24.07 -28.00
CA GLN A 256 35.51 23.40 -29.26
C GLN A 256 34.00 23.16 -29.34
N GLN A 257 33.47 23.64 -30.46
CA GLN A 257 32.10 23.90 -30.82
C GLN A 257 31.50 22.61 -31.41
N LYS A 258 30.41 22.08 -30.83
CA LYS A 258 29.65 20.96 -31.40
C LYS A 258 28.67 21.49 -32.45
N THR A 259 28.89 21.09 -33.70
CA THR A 259 27.95 21.24 -34.83
C THR A 259 26.87 20.16 -34.77
N ALA A 260 25.64 20.56 -35.09
CA ALA A 260 24.43 19.74 -35.09
C ALA A 260 24.42 18.72 -36.24
N GLY A 261 24.10 17.46 -35.92
CA GLY A 261 23.83 16.40 -36.89
C GLY A 261 22.43 16.50 -37.46
N ARG A 262 22.34 16.42 -38.78
CA ARG A 262 21.13 16.49 -39.62
C ARG A 262 20.43 15.13 -39.63
N VAL A 263 19.09 15.16 -39.61
CA VAL A 263 18.19 14.00 -39.66
C VAL A 263 18.03 13.55 -41.12
N GLU A 264 18.20 12.25 -41.40
CA GLU A 264 17.84 11.63 -42.69
C GLU A 264 16.49 10.89 -42.58
N ALA A 265 15.69 11.00 -43.64
CA ALA A 265 14.36 10.42 -43.79
C ALA A 265 14.42 9.02 -44.46
N PRO A 266 13.43 8.14 -44.25
CA PRO A 266 13.47 6.75 -44.71
C PRO A 266 13.12 6.61 -46.20
N PRO A 267 13.67 5.58 -46.90
CA PRO A 267 13.44 5.38 -48.32
C PRO A 267 12.11 4.66 -48.62
N SER A 268 11.50 5.04 -49.74
CA SER A 268 10.28 4.50 -50.33
C SER A 268 10.50 3.12 -50.96
N MET A 269 9.54 2.21 -50.77
CA MET A 269 9.42 0.95 -51.50
C MET A 269 8.76 1.20 -52.86
N ASP A 270 9.41 0.75 -53.93
CA ASP A 270 8.76 0.50 -55.21
C ASP A 270 8.87 -0.99 -55.56
N LEU A 271 7.76 -1.48 -56.10
CA LEU A 271 7.47 -2.85 -56.50
C LEU A 271 7.98 -3.10 -57.91
N ASP A 272 8.54 -4.29 -58.12
CA ASP A 272 8.42 -5.09 -59.35
C ASP A 272 8.45 -6.59 -58.96
#